data_AF-A0A0G0PNU9-F1
#
_entry.id   AF-A0A0G0PNU9-F1
#
_cell.length_a   1.000
_cell.length_b   1.000
_cell.length_c   1.000
_cell.angle_alpha   90.00
_cell.angle_beta   90.00
_cell.angle_gamma   90.00
#
_symmetry.space_group_name_H-M   'P 1'
#
loop_
_entity.id
_entity.type
_entity.pdbx_description
1 polymer ?
#
loop_
_entity_poly.entity_id
_entity_poly.type
_entity_poly.pdbx_seq_one_letter_code
_entity_poly.pdbx_strand_id
1 'polypeptide(L)'
;MEKSINVEEIKKTTATNILFLSLRNFGIQGISTIGFFLLTILLGTADVGLFAIVAESVSILGYFSDVGLASALIQQKTEILKAELQTTFLIQQSLVIITLLLVFIFYPQIALNRGFGTPETWILISLCFSFFAASLKTIPSVLLDRHY
;
A
#
# COMPACT_ATOMS: atom_id res chain seq x y z
N MET A 1 -10.85 36.47 -20.70
CA MET A 1 -9.42 36.81 -20.52
C MET A 1 -8.67 35.49 -20.41
N GLU A 2 -8.09 35.02 -21.50
CA GLU A 2 -7.36 33.75 -21.57
C GLU A 2 -6.05 33.90 -20.77
N LYS A 3 -5.90 33.11 -19.71
CA LYS A 3 -4.71 33.15 -18.85
C LYS A 3 -3.55 32.55 -19.67
N SER A 4 -2.59 33.36 -20.11
CA SER A 4 -1.42 32.88 -20.83
C SER A 4 -0.67 31.86 -19.96
N ILE A 5 -0.67 30.62 -20.41
CA ILE A 5 -0.04 29.49 -19.72
C ILE A 5 1.47 29.74 -19.72
N ASN A 6 2.05 30.06 -18.56
CA ASN A 6 3.50 30.27 -18.42
C ASN A 6 4.23 28.91 -18.36
N VAL A 7 4.68 28.45 -19.53
CA VAL A 7 5.29 27.12 -19.73
C VAL A 7 6.55 26.92 -18.87
N GLU A 8 7.33 27.98 -18.62
CA GLU A 8 8.55 27.89 -17.79
C GLU A 8 8.24 27.66 -16.31
N GLU A 9 7.19 28.31 -15.80
CA GLU A 9 6.74 28.15 -14.42
C GLU A 9 6.18 26.74 -14.18
N ILE A 10 5.40 26.21 -15.13
CA ILE A 10 4.91 24.82 -15.09
C ILE A 10 6.07 23.83 -15.09
N LYS A 11 7.04 23.99 -15.99
CA LYS A 11 8.22 23.11 -16.04
C LYS A 11 8.98 23.09 -14.72
N LYS A 12 9.20 24.26 -14.10
CA LYS A 12 9.92 24.37 -12.83
C LYS A 12 9.16 23.70 -11.68
N THR A 13 7.86 23.96 -11.58
CA THR A 13 7.00 23.37 -10.52
C THR A 13 6.88 21.86 -10.70
N THR A 14 6.64 21.38 -11.93
CA THR A 14 6.59 19.94 -12.23
C THR A 14 7.92 19.26 -11.93
N ALA A 15 9.07 19.85 -12.31
CA ALA A 15 10.37 19.28 -12.00
C ALA A 15 10.64 19.18 -10.49
N THR A 16 10.23 20.21 -9.73
CA THR A 16 10.36 20.23 -8.26
C THR A 16 9.46 19.17 -7.62
N ASN A 17 8.23 19.03 -8.10
CA ASN A 17 7.29 18.01 -7.61
C ASN A 17 7.78 16.60 -7.91
N ILE A 18 8.29 16.35 -9.12
CA ILE A 18 8.88 15.06 -9.49
C ILE A 18 10.07 14.75 -8.59
N LEU A 19 10.98 15.71 -8.39
CA LEU A 19 12.14 15.53 -7.52
C LEU A 19 11.74 15.19 -6.08
N PHE A 20 10.75 15.90 -5.54
CA PHE A 20 10.23 15.65 -4.19
C PHE A 20 9.59 14.25 -4.08
N LEU A 21 8.75 13.87 -5.04
CA LEU A 21 8.12 12.54 -5.11
C LEU A 21 9.18 11.43 -5.23
N SER A 22 10.20 11.63 -6.06
CA SER A 22 11.31 10.69 -6.19
C SER A 22 12.07 10.55 -4.87
N LEU A 23 12.43 11.65 -4.22
CA LEU A 23 13.16 11.62 -2.95
C LEU A 23 12.36 10.93 -1.85
N ARG A 24 11.05 11.19 -1.78
CA ARG A 24 10.12 10.48 -0.89
C ARG A 24 10.15 8.97 -1.14
N ASN A 25 10.03 8.55 -2.40
CA ASN A 25 10.03 7.13 -2.77
C ASN A 25 11.37 6.47 -2.46
N PHE A 26 12.50 7.15 -2.71
CA PHE A 26 13.82 6.66 -2.31
C PHE A 26 13.96 6.51 -0.80
N GLY A 27 13.46 7.48 -0.01
CA GLY A 27 13.46 7.40 1.44
C GLY A 27 12.66 6.20 1.96
N ILE A 28 11.44 6.02 1.45
CA ILE A 28 10.58 4.87 1.80
C ILE A 28 11.27 3.56 1.40
N GLN A 29 11.81 3.47 0.18
CA GLN A 29 12.47 2.26 -0.30
C GLN A 29 13.72 1.93 0.53
N GLY A 30 14.51 2.94 0.90
CA GLY A 30 15.69 2.76 1.76
C GLY A 30 15.31 2.20 3.13
N ILE A 31 14.27 2.74 3.77
CA ILE A 31 13.76 2.23 5.04
C ILE A 31 13.27 0.79 4.89
N SER A 32 12.49 0.49 3.85
CA SER A 32 11.99 -0.86 3.57
C SER A 32 13.12 -1.87 3.34
N THR A 33 14.15 -1.48 2.57
CA THR A 33 15.30 -2.34 2.28
C THR A 33 16.13 -2.61 3.54
N ILE A 34 16.40 -1.59 4.35
CA ILE A 34 17.11 -1.77 5.64
C ILE A 34 16.27 -2.64 6.58
N GLY A 35 14.96 -2.39 6.67
CA GLY A 35 14.04 -3.20 7.47
C GLY A 35 14.06 -4.66 7.06
N PHE A 36 13.95 -4.95 5.76
CA PHE A 36 14.02 -6.31 5.24
C PHE A 36 15.38 -6.96 5.48
N PHE A 37 16.48 -6.24 5.30
CA PHE A 37 17.82 -6.73 5.60
C PHE A 37 17.98 -7.10 7.08
N LEU A 38 17.50 -6.25 7.99
CA LEU A 38 17.48 -6.55 9.43
C LEU A 38 16.64 -7.80 9.72
N LEU A 39 15.47 -7.95 9.09
CA LEU A 39 14.68 -9.18 9.21
C LEU A 39 15.47 -10.40 8.77
N THR A 40 16.26 -10.33 7.69
CA THR A 40 17.07 -11.49 7.25
C THR A 40 18.19 -11.90 8.22
N ILE A 41 18.64 -10.97 9.07
CA ILE A 41 19.63 -11.25 10.12
C ILE A 41 18.95 -11.80 11.38
N LEU A 42 17.76 -11.28 11.71
CA LEU A 42 17.05 -11.58 12.95
C LEU A 42 16.19 -12.85 12.87
N LEU A 43 15.71 -13.20 11.68
CA LEU A 43 14.78 -14.30 11.45
C LEU A 43 15.47 -15.49 10.75
N GLY A 44 14.91 -16.69 10.91
CA GLY A 44 15.32 -17.85 10.13
C GLY A 44 14.88 -17.74 8.67
N THR A 45 15.52 -18.51 7.78
CA THR A 45 15.19 -18.56 6.34
C THR A 45 13.71 -18.84 6.08
N ALA A 46 13.09 -19.67 6.93
CA ALA A 46 11.69 -20.05 6.81
C ALA A 46 10.75 -18.87 7.13
N ASP A 47 11.06 -18.09 8.17
CA ASP A 47 10.26 -16.94 8.61
C ASP A 47 10.37 -15.77 7.63
N VAL A 48 11.58 -15.53 7.09
CA VAL A 48 11.81 -14.56 6.01
C VAL A 48 11.00 -14.93 4.77
N GLY A 49 10.95 -16.22 4.42
CA GLY A 49 10.13 -16.71 3.31
C GLY A 49 8.63 -16.51 3.54
N LEU A 50 8.13 -16.76 4.75
CA LEU A 50 6.74 -16.48 5.12
C LEU A 50 6.44 -14.98 5.04
N PHE A 51 7.29 -14.15 5.63
CA PHE A 51 7.17 -12.69 5.57
C PHE A 51 7.07 -12.22 4.12
N ALA A 52 7.97 -12.68 3.25
CA ALA A 52 8.00 -12.28 1.85
C ALA A 52 6.70 -12.67 1.12
N ILE A 53 6.21 -13.90 1.28
CA ILE A 53 4.96 -14.35 0.64
C ILE A 53 3.78 -13.48 1.08
N VAL A 54 3.67 -13.20 2.38
CA VAL A 54 2.57 -12.41 2.93
C VAL A 54 2.68 -10.96 2.46
N ALA A 55 3.86 -10.36 2.58
CA ALA A 55 4.13 -8.98 2.18
C ALA A 55 3.88 -8.75 0.68
N GLU A 56 4.32 -9.66 -0.18
CA GLU A 56 4.09 -9.59 -1.62
C GLU A 56 2.61 -9.79 -1.98
N SER A 57 1.93 -10.75 -1.34
CA SER A 57 0.48 -10.96 -1.56
C SER A 57 -0.32 -9.71 -1.19
N VAL A 58 0.03 -9.09 -0.05
CA VAL A 58 -0.52 -7.82 0.41
C VAL A 58 -0.20 -6.69 -0.57
N SER A 59 1.05 -6.61 -1.05
CA SER A 59 1.51 -5.59 -1.99
C SER A 59 0.69 -5.62 -3.29
N ILE A 60 0.50 -6.80 -3.89
CA ILE A 60 -0.29 -6.97 -5.12
C ILE A 60 -1.73 -6.45 -4.93
N LEU A 61 -2.36 -6.77 -3.80
CA LEU A 61 -3.74 -6.36 -3.52
C LEU A 61 -3.84 -4.88 -3.16
N GLY A 62 -2.81 -4.35 -2.47
CA GLY A 62 -2.61 -2.92 -2.25
C GLY A 62 -2.50 -2.16 -3.57
N TYR A 63 -1.71 -2.65 -4.54
CA TYR A 63 -1.60 -2.06 -5.87
C TYR A 63 -2.96 -1.99 -6.58
N PHE A 64 -3.75 -3.06 -6.56
CA PHE A 64 -5.06 -3.06 -7.18
C PHE A 64 -6.00 -2.01 -6.55
N SER A 65 -5.94 -1.87 -5.23
CA SER A 65 -6.76 -0.93 -4.49
C SER A 65 -6.34 0.53 -4.66
N ASP A 66 -5.05 0.81 -4.46
CA ASP A 66 -4.50 2.17 -4.38
C ASP A 66 -4.24 2.75 -5.77
N VAL A 67 -3.81 1.93 -6.73
CA VAL A 67 -3.55 2.38 -8.11
C VAL A 67 -4.80 2.24 -8.98
N GLY A 68 -5.64 1.23 -8.76
CA GLY A 68 -6.83 1.00 -9.58
C GLY A 68 -8.00 1.93 -9.23
N LEU A 69 -8.56 1.76 -8.03
CA LEU A 69 -9.77 2.51 -7.62
C LEU A 69 -9.47 3.95 -7.22
N ALA A 70 -8.39 4.17 -6.47
CA ALA A 70 -8.02 5.50 -5.99
C ALA A 70 -7.56 6.43 -7.13
N SER A 71 -6.76 5.95 -8.10
CA SER A 71 -6.38 6.77 -9.26
C SER A 71 -7.57 7.16 -10.14
N ALA A 72 -8.59 6.29 -10.25
CA ALA A 72 -9.80 6.61 -10.99
C ALA A 72 -10.56 7.80 -10.37
N LEU A 73 -10.59 7.88 -9.03
CA LEU A 73 -11.15 9.03 -8.31
C LEU A 73 -10.30 10.30 -8.49
N ILE A 74 -8.97 10.20 -8.42
CA ILE A 74 -8.07 11.34 -8.63
C ILE A 74 -8.25 11.93 -10.04
N GLN A 75 -8.34 11.08 -11.06
CA GLN A 75 -8.44 11.49 -12.46
C GLN A 75 -9.86 11.92 -12.89
N GLN A 76 -10.87 11.78 -12.01
CA GLN A 76 -12.25 12.14 -12.31
C GLN A 76 -12.37 13.67 -12.52
N LYS A 77 -12.81 14.08 -13.71
CA LYS A 77 -12.90 15.52 -14.08
C LYS A 77 -14.03 16.26 -13.36
N THR A 78 -15.07 15.55 -12.95
CA THR A 78 -16.18 16.09 -12.16
C THR A 78 -15.84 16.12 -10.68
N GLU A 79 -16.60 16.86 -9.90
CA GLU A 79 -16.50 16.84 -8.43
C GLU A 79 -16.78 15.42 -7.91
N ILE A 80 -15.97 14.96 -6.97
CA ILE A 80 -16.11 13.62 -6.40
C ILE A 80 -17.28 13.64 -5.42
N LEU A 81 -18.28 12.79 -5.64
CA LEU A 81 -19.39 12.65 -4.72
C LEU A 81 -18.97 11.84 -3.49
N LYS A 82 -19.51 12.20 -2.33
CA LYS A 82 -19.31 11.43 -1.08
C LYS A 82 -19.66 9.94 -1.24
N ALA A 83 -20.69 9.64 -2.03
CA ALA A 83 -21.10 8.27 -2.33
C ALA A 83 -20.04 7.49 -3.12
N GLU A 84 -19.28 8.13 -4.01
CA GLU A 84 -18.20 7.50 -4.78
C GLU A 84 -17.01 7.18 -3.88
N LEU A 85 -16.62 8.10 -2.98
CA LEU A 85 -15.60 7.85 -1.96
C LEU A 85 -15.98 6.66 -1.06
N GLN A 86 -17.23 6.62 -0.60
CA GLN A 86 -17.75 5.53 0.22
C GLN A 86 -17.76 4.20 -0.53
N THR A 87 -18.17 4.20 -1.79
CA THR A 87 -18.21 2.98 -2.63
C THR A 87 -16.81 2.43 -2.86
N THR A 88 -15.87 3.30 -3.24
CA THR A 88 -14.46 2.92 -3.41
C THR A 88 -13.86 2.39 -2.12
N PHE A 89 -14.11 3.07 -0.99
CA PHE A 89 -13.66 2.61 0.32
C PHE A 89 -14.20 1.21 0.66
N LEU A 90 -15.50 0.97 0.43
CA LEU A 90 -16.13 -0.32 0.72
C LEU A 90 -15.58 -1.44 -0.16
N ILE A 91 -15.34 -1.18 -1.45
CA ILE A 91 -14.73 -2.16 -2.36
C ILE A 91 -13.30 -2.49 -1.91
N GLN A 92 -12.49 -1.47 -1.64
CA GLN A 92 -11.13 -1.65 -1.10
C GLN A 92 -11.15 -2.45 0.20
N GLN A 93 -11.99 -2.05 1.16
CA GLN A 93 -12.03 -2.68 2.47
C GLN A 93 -12.52 -4.13 2.37
N SER A 94 -13.41 -4.44 1.43
CA SER A 94 -13.85 -5.80 1.15
C SER A 94 -12.70 -6.65 0.61
N LEU A 95 -11.87 -6.12 -0.31
CA LEU A 95 -10.68 -6.82 -0.81
C LEU A 95 -9.67 -7.10 0.31
N VAL A 96 -9.43 -6.12 1.18
CA VAL A 96 -8.56 -6.27 2.36
C VAL A 96 -9.08 -7.37 3.26
N ILE A 97 -10.37 -7.36 3.59
CA ILE A 97 -11.00 -8.39 4.44
C ILE A 97 -10.91 -9.78 3.79
N ILE A 98 -11.20 -9.90 2.49
CA ILE A 98 -11.08 -11.17 1.75
C ILE A 98 -9.64 -11.69 1.83
N THR A 99 -8.66 -10.82 1.65
CA THR A 99 -7.24 -11.19 1.76
C THR A 99 -6.90 -11.74 3.14
N LEU A 100 -7.32 -11.04 4.19
CA LEU A 100 -7.08 -11.45 5.57
C LEU A 100 -7.76 -12.79 5.88
N LEU A 101 -8.96 -13.02 5.34
CA LEU A 101 -9.66 -14.30 5.46
C LEU A 101 -8.92 -15.43 4.75
N LEU A 102 -8.42 -15.19 3.53
CA LEU A 102 -7.62 -16.19 2.81
C LEU A 102 -6.36 -16.54 3.61
N VAL A 103 -5.63 -15.53 4.11
CA VAL A 103 -4.46 -15.75 4.98
C VAL A 103 -4.85 -16.58 6.20
N PHE A 104 -5.93 -16.22 6.88
CA PHE A 104 -6.41 -16.95 8.06
C PHE A 104 -6.78 -18.41 7.75
N ILE A 105 -7.38 -18.69 6.59
CA ILE A 105 -7.79 -20.04 6.17
C ILE A 105 -6.58 -20.89 5.76
N PHE A 106 -5.64 -20.33 5.00
CA PHE A 106 -4.50 -21.08 4.46
C PHE A 106 -3.32 -21.19 5.42
N TYR A 107 -3.15 -20.22 6.33
CA TYR A 107 -2.00 -20.19 7.24
C TYR A 107 -1.85 -21.46 8.10
N PRO A 108 -2.90 -22.03 8.73
CA PRO A 108 -2.76 -23.24 9.53
C PRO A 108 -2.15 -24.42 8.74
N GLN A 109 -2.52 -24.58 7.47
CA GLN A 109 -1.97 -25.64 6.61
C GLN A 109 -0.48 -25.39 6.31
N ILE A 110 -0.12 -24.13 6.03
CA ILE A 110 1.28 -23.74 5.79
C ILE A 110 2.11 -23.92 7.07
N ALA A 111 1.57 -23.51 8.22
CA ALA A 111 2.23 -23.60 9.51
C ALA A 111 2.50 -25.05 9.91
N LEU A 112 1.54 -25.95 9.74
CA LEU A 112 1.71 -27.38 10.00
C LEU A 112 2.76 -28.01 9.06
N ASN A 113 2.71 -27.71 7.76
CA ASN A 113 3.63 -28.29 6.77
C ASN A 113 5.08 -27.81 6.91
N ARG A 114 5.29 -26.59 7.44
CA ARG A 114 6.62 -25.99 7.61
C ARG A 114 7.13 -25.98 9.04
N GLY A 115 6.34 -26.48 9.99
CA GLY A 115 6.72 -26.53 11.41
C GLY A 115 6.78 -25.15 12.08
N PHE A 116 5.98 -24.19 11.61
CA PHE A 116 5.96 -22.84 12.16
C PHE A 116 5.41 -22.82 13.59
N GLY A 117 6.09 -22.10 14.47
CA GLY A 117 5.73 -21.92 15.86
C GLY A 117 4.98 -20.62 16.15
N THR A 118 5.04 -20.25 17.43
CA THR A 118 4.43 -19.03 17.96
C THR A 118 5.07 -17.73 17.41
N PRO A 119 6.41 -17.60 17.27
CA PRO A 119 7.02 -16.37 16.74
C PRO A 119 6.54 -15.99 15.33
N GLU A 120 6.46 -16.97 14.43
CA GLU A 120 6.06 -16.83 13.02
C GLU A 120 4.61 -16.39 12.92
N THR A 121 3.77 -16.91 13.83
CA THR A 121 2.37 -16.52 13.95
C THR A 121 2.23 -15.05 14.36
N TRP A 122 3.08 -14.55 15.27
CA TRP A 122 3.09 -13.14 15.67
C TRP A 122 3.57 -12.22 14.55
N ILE A 123 4.55 -12.64 13.76
CA ILE A 123 5.01 -11.91 12.56
C ILE A 123 3.85 -11.79 11.57
N LEU A 124 3.15 -12.89 11.30
CA LEU A 124 1.99 -12.89 10.41
C LEU A 124 0.89 -11.94 10.90
N ILE A 125 0.52 -12.03 12.18
CA ILE A 125 -0.53 -11.17 12.76
C ILE A 125 -0.14 -9.69 12.64
N SER A 126 1.13 -9.37 12.91
CA SER A 126 1.65 -8.00 12.81
C SER A 126 1.59 -7.47 11.37
N LEU A 127 1.87 -8.32 10.38
CA LEU A 127 1.75 -7.98 8.96
C LEU A 127 0.29 -7.77 8.54
N CYS A 128 -0.60 -8.68 8.92
CA CYS A 128 -2.03 -8.59 8.66
C CYS A 128 -2.62 -7.30 9.26
N PHE A 129 -2.25 -6.97 10.50
CA PHE A 129 -2.66 -5.73 11.14
C PHE A 129 -2.09 -4.50 10.43
N SER A 130 -0.80 -4.53 10.07
CA SER A 130 -0.16 -3.42 9.34
C SER A 130 -0.81 -3.17 7.98
N PHE A 131 -1.18 -4.24 7.26
CA PHE A 131 -1.90 -4.16 6.00
C PHE A 131 -3.28 -3.52 6.16
N PHE A 132 -4.05 -3.98 7.15
CA PHE A 132 -5.35 -3.40 7.47
C PHE A 132 -5.24 -1.92 7.85
N ALA A 133 -4.29 -1.57 8.72
CA ALA A 133 -4.07 -0.18 9.11
C ALA A 133 -3.66 0.69 7.91
N ALA A 134 -2.83 0.15 7.02
CA ALA A 134 -2.41 0.84 5.81
C ALA A 134 -3.59 1.08 4.84
N SER A 135 -4.58 0.19 4.75
CA SER A 135 -5.71 0.38 3.84
C SER A 135 -6.61 1.56 4.21
N LEU A 136 -6.68 1.91 5.51
CA LEU A 136 -7.53 3.01 6.00
C LEU A 136 -7.04 4.40 5.53
N LYS A 137 -5.75 4.56 5.24
CA LYS A 137 -5.18 5.86 4.84
C LYS A 137 -5.45 6.23 3.38
N THR A 138 -5.99 5.31 2.58
CA THR A 138 -6.09 5.44 1.11
C THR A 138 -7.00 6.59 0.70
N ILE A 139 -8.22 6.67 1.25
CA ILE A 139 -9.17 7.75 0.93
C ILE A 139 -8.66 9.13 1.37
N PRO A 140 -8.14 9.32 2.61
CA PRO A 140 -7.49 10.58 2.98
C PRO A 140 -6.36 10.98 2.01
N SER A 141 -5.57 10.01 1.53
CA SER A 141 -4.47 10.28 0.59
C SER A 141 -4.99 10.71 -0.78
N VAL A 142 -6.04 10.07 -1.30
CA VAL A 142 -6.71 10.46 -2.56
C VAL A 142 -7.23 11.89 -2.50
N LEU A 143 -7.83 12.28 -1.37
CA LEU A 143 -8.32 13.65 -1.18
C LEU A 143 -7.17 14.66 -1.16
N LEU A 144 -6.06 14.34 -0.48
CA LEU A 144 -4.88 15.20 -0.47
C LEU A 144 -4.28 15.34 -1.89
N ASP A 145 -4.05 14.24 -2.59
CA ASP A 145 -3.40 14.23 -3.91
C ASP A 145 -4.21 14.95 -5.00
N ARG A 146 -5.52 15.13 -4.82
CA ARG A 146 -6.35 15.93 -5.74
C ARG A 146 -6.24 17.43 -5.48
N HIS A 147 -5.99 17.82 -4.23
CA HIS A 147 -5.90 19.22 -3.83
C HIS A 147 -4.49 19.83 -3.99
N TYR A 148 -3.50 19.02 -4.38
CA TYR A 148 -2.12 19.42 -4.71
C TYR A 148 -1.81 19.20 -6.19
#